data_AF-A0A5N8ZI33-F1
#
_entry.id   AF-A0A5N8ZI33-F1
#
_cell.length_a   1.000
_cell.length_b   1.000
_cell.length_c   1.000
_cell.angle_alpha   90.00
_cell.angle_beta   90.00
_cell.angle_gamma   90.00
#
_symmetry.space_group_name_H-M   'P 1'
#
loop_
_entity.id
_entity.type
_entity.pdbx_description
1 polymer ?
#
loop_
_entity_poly.entity_id
_entity_poly.type
_entity_poly.pdbx_seq_one_letter_code
_entity_poly.pdbx_strand_id
1 'polypeptide(L)' 'MRYLVTQEILYRVTVDARNEKEALECAEEIPYQEWDNEILTREEIVPMEESPINPNPGS' A
#
# COMPACT_ATOMS: atom_id res chain seq x y z
N MET A 1 -17.77 15.23 -0.44
CA MET A 1 -16.59 15.11 0.42
C MET A 1 -15.68 14.03 -0.15
N ARG A 2 -14.38 14.30 -0.26
CA ARG A 2 -13.36 13.39 -0.81
C ARG A 2 -12.35 13.04 0.26
N TYR A 3 -11.90 11.80 0.30
CA TYR A 3 -10.93 11.31 1.27
C TYR A 3 -9.80 10.60 0.52
N LEU A 4 -8.56 10.85 0.94
CA LEU A 4 -7.42 10.02 0.60
C LEU A 4 -7.36 8.89 1.62
N VAL A 5 -7.32 7.65 1.13
CA VAL A 5 -7.14 6.45 1.96
C VAL A 5 -5.85 5.78 1.53
N THR A 6 -4.87 5.73 2.42
CA THR A 6 -3.60 5.03 2.20
C THR A 6 -3.64 3.70 2.95
N GLN A 7 -3.29 2.60 2.29
CA GLN A 7 -3.13 1.27 2.87
C GLN A 7 -1.75 0.71 2.50
N GLU A 8 -1.03 0.18 3.49
CA GLU A 8 0.24 -0.50 3.28
C GLU A 8 -0.01 -2.01 3.21
N ILE A 9 0.34 -2.64 2.08
CA ILE A 9 0.16 -4.07 1.85
C ILE A 9 1.53 -4.71 1.71
N LEU A 10 1.80 -5.73 2.51
CA LEU A 10 2.99 -6.55 2.39
C LEU A 10 2.68 -7.78 1.54
N TYR A 11 3.40 -7.95 0.44
CA TYR A 11 3.32 -9.14 -0.40
C TYR A 11 4.48 -10.09 -0.09
N ARG A 12 4.19 -11.38 0.00
CA ARG A 12 5.17 -12.45 0.25
C ARG A 12 4.88 -13.63 -0.68
N VAL A 13 5.93 -14.24 -1.22
CA VAL A 13 5.84 -15.50 -1.96
C VAL A 13 6.89 -16.46 -1.42
N THR A 14 6.50 -17.72 -1.26
CA THR A 14 7.43 -18.81 -0.92
C THR A 14 7.58 -19.69 -2.14
N VAL A 15 8.82 -19.91 -2.57
CA VAL A 15 9.14 -20.73 -3.75
C VAL A 15 10.14 -21.80 -3.38
N ASP A 16 9.97 -22.99 -3.96
CA ASP A 16 10.96 -24.07 -3.85
C ASP A 16 12.01 -23.91 -4.95
N ALA A 17 13.27 -23.76 -4.56
CA ALA A 17 14.39 -23.59 -5.48
C ALA A 17 15.66 -24.26 -4.95
N ARG A 18 16.57 -24.65 -5.85
CA ARG A 18 17.84 -25.31 -5.49
C ARG A 18 18.91 -24.31 -5.08
N ASN A 19 18.73 -23.03 -5.40
CA ASN A 19 19.64 -21.94 -5.04
C ASN A 19 18.91 -20.59 -5.10
N GLU A 20 19.58 -19.55 -4.59
CA GLU A 20 19.05 -18.18 -4.52
C GLU A 20 18.70 -17.59 -5.89
N LYS A 21 19.51 -17.85 -6.92
CA LYS A 21 19.24 -17.34 -8.28
C LYS A 21 17.96 -17.91 -8.86
N GLU A 22 17.77 -19.22 -8.73
CA GLU A 22 16.55 -19.92 -9.16
C GLU A 22 15.33 -19.44 -8.35
N ALA A 23 15.49 -19.17 -7.05
CA ALA A 23 14.40 -18.64 -6.23
C ALA A 23 13.91 -17.28 -6.73
N LEU A 24 14.83 -16.39 -7.11
CA LEU A 24 14.49 -15.08 -7.67
C LEU A 24 13.78 -15.19 -9.02
N GLU A 25 14.30 -16.04 -9.91
CA GLU A 25 13.68 -16.30 -11.22
C GLU A 25 12.26 -16.85 -11.05
N CYS A 26 12.05 -17.84 -10.16
CA CYS A 26 10.73 -18.36 -9.88
C CYS A 26 9.78 -17.31 -9.26
N ALA A 27 10.28 -16.44 -8.38
CA ALA A 27 9.46 -15.39 -7.80
C ALA A 27 9.04 -14.33 -8.82
N GLU A 28 9.91 -13.96 -9.77
CA GLU A 28 9.60 -13.01 -10.85
C GLU A 28 8.54 -13.54 -11.83
N GLU A 29 8.45 -14.84 -12.01
CA GLU A 29 7.45 -15.48 -12.87
C GLU A 29 6.06 -15.55 -12.25
N ILE A 30 5.94 -15.46 -10.91
CA ILE A 30 4.65 -15.54 -10.21
C ILE A 30 4.01 -14.15 -10.14
N PRO A 31 2.80 -13.96 -10.70
CA PRO A 31 2.10 -12.68 -10.63
C PRO A 31 1.86 -12.24 -9.18
N TYR A 32 2.05 -10.95 -8.87
CA TYR A 32 1.86 -10.41 -7.52
C TYR A 32 0.47 -10.68 -6.91
N GLN A 33 -0.55 -10.91 -7.74
CA GLN A 33 -1.89 -11.27 -7.27
C GLN A 33 -1.97 -12.68 -6.64
N GLU A 34 -1.00 -13.54 -6.97
CA GLU A 34 -0.88 -14.90 -6.44
C GLU A 34 0.00 -14.96 -5.19
N TRP A 35 0.63 -13.84 -4.81
CA TRP A 35 1.43 -13.75 -3.59
C TRP A 35 0.50 -13.61 -2.39
N ASP A 36 0.89 -14.20 -1.26
CA ASP A 36 0.22 -13.97 0.01
C ASP A 36 0.34 -12.49 0.36
N ASN A 37 -0.79 -11.88 0.70
CA ASN A 37 -0.82 -10.49 1.13
C ASN A 37 -1.26 -10.39 2.59
N GLU A 38 -0.57 -9.52 3.32
CA GLU A 38 -0.90 -9.17 4.69
C GLU A 38 -1.09 -7.65 4.73
N ILE A 39 -2.27 -7.19 5.15
CA ILE A 39 -2.54 -5.77 5.35
C ILE A 39 -1.81 -5.34 6.61
N LEU A 40 -0.73 -4.60 6.47
CA LEU A 40 -0.09 -3.93 7.58
C LEU A 40 -0.93 -2.69 7.88
N THR A 41 -1.73 -2.74 8.94
CA THR A 41 -2.76 -1.74 9.18
C THR A 41 -2.14 -0.41 9.61
N ARG A 42 -1.79 0.43 8.63
CA ARG A 42 -1.63 1.86 8.78
C ARG A 42 -2.60 2.54 7.83
N GLU A 43 -3.80 2.80 8.34
CA GLU A 43 -4.83 3.52 7.61
C GLU A 43 -4.68 5.01 7.89
N GLU A 44 -4.28 5.76 6.88
CA GLU A 44 -4.30 7.21 6.93
C GLU A 44 -5.50 7.69 6.09
N ILE A 45 -6.46 8.34 6.74
CA ILE A 45 -7.65 8.89 6.11
C ILE A 45 -7.57 10.42 6.21
N VAL A 46 -7.32 11.08 5.08
CA VAL A 46 -7.20 12.54 5.02
C VAL A 46 -8.36 13.12 4.22
N PRO A 47 -9.18 14.04 4.78
CA PRO A 47 -10.17 14.77 4.00
C PRO A 47 -9.46 15.70 3.01
N MET A 48 -9.77 15.57 1.73
CA MET A 48 -9.11 16.34 0.67
C MET A 48 -9.69 17.74 0.45
N GLU A 49 -10.82 18.08 1.08
CA GLU A 49 -11.52 19.36 0.88
C GLU A 49 -12.16 19.89 2.18
N GLU A 50 -11.34 20.38 3.10
CA GLU A 50 -11.69 21.55 3.91
C GLU A 50 -10.48 22.49 3.92
N SER A 51 -10.44 23.41 2.94
CA SER A 51 -9.76 24.68 3.24
C SER A 51 -10.42 25.20 4.52
N PRO A 52 -9.68 25.61 5.56
CA PRO A 52 -10.30 26.42 6.58
C PRO A 52 -10.89 27.61 5.82
N ILE A 53 -12.22 27.69 5.77
CA ILE A 53 -12.87 28.98 5.53
C ILE A 53 -12.32 29.82 6.65
N ASN A 54 -11.31 30.62 6.32
CA ASN A 54 -10.73 31.60 7.21
C ASN A 54 -11.94 32.43 7.67
N PRO A 55 -12.41 32.30 8.93
CA PRO A 55 -13.59 33.01 9.37
C PRO A 55 -13.15 34.44 9.66
N ASN A 56 -13.03 35.19 8.56
CA ASN A 56 -12.83 36.62 8.41
C ASN A 56 -11.47 37.25 8.83
N PRO A 57 -10.86 38.04 7.92
CA PRO A 57 -9.82 39.01 8.19
C PRO A 57 -10.46 40.32 8.68
N GLY A 58 -10.15 40.74 9.90
CA GLY A 58 -10.57 42.04 10.43
C GLY A 58 -11.49 41.97 11.65
N SER A 59 -10.89 42.21 12.82
CA SER A 59 -11.43 43.00 13.93
C SER A 59 -10.26 43.55 14.74
#